data_AF-A0A1N6ANC4-F1
#
_entry.id   AF-A0A1N6ANC4-F1
#
_cell.length_a   1.000
_cell.length_b   1.000
_cell.length_c   1.000
_cell.angle_alpha   90.00
_cell.angle_beta   90.00
_cell.angle_gamma   90.00
#
_symmetry.space_group_name_H-M   'P 1'
#
loop_
_entity.id
_entity.type
_entity.pdbx_description
1 polymer ?
#
loop_
_entity_poly.entity_id
_entity_poly.type
_entity_poly.pdbx_seq_one_letter_code
_entity_poly.pdbx_strand_id
1 'polypeptide(L)'
;MVQPENDEAGHGREGALAALNEVATDPEVVKQFGTAAGAFEPEDYQQLIALAWRHQFDDDRTKFKRDLRALQEHVSQRILDRAELSE
;
A
#
# COMPACT_ATOMS: atom_id res chain seq x y z
N MET A 1 -7.49 -18.70 -28.51
CA MET A 1 -6.37 -17.74 -28.50
C MET A 1 -6.61 -16.84 -27.31
N VAL A 2 -5.79 -16.97 -26.25
CA VAL A 2 -5.91 -16.14 -25.04
C VAL A 2 -5.23 -14.81 -25.35
N GLN A 3 -5.95 -13.71 -25.19
CA GLN A 3 -5.46 -12.36 -25.52
C GLN A 3 -4.28 -12.00 -24.59
N PRO A 4 -3.13 -11.56 -25.11
CA PRO A 4 -1.94 -11.18 -24.32
C PRO A 4 -2.08 -9.81 -23.61
N GLU A 5 -3.24 -9.16 -23.69
CA GLU A 5 -3.45 -7.79 -23.20
C GLU A 5 -3.68 -7.69 -21.68
N ASN A 6 -3.74 -8.82 -20.97
CA ASN A 6 -3.89 -8.85 -19.51
C ASN A 6 -2.56 -8.90 -18.74
N ASP A 7 -1.42 -8.96 -19.45
CA ASP A 7 -0.11 -9.23 -18.85
C ASP A 7 0.68 -7.94 -18.51
N GLU A 8 0.45 -6.84 -19.22
CA GLU A 8 1.10 -5.54 -18.96
C GLU A 8 0.61 -4.88 -17.66
N ALA A 9 -0.69 -5.02 -17.36
CA ALA A 9 -1.27 -4.54 -16.11
C ALA A 9 -0.79 -5.36 -14.89
N GLY A 10 -0.46 -6.64 -15.09
CA GLY A 10 0.16 -7.51 -14.07
C GLY A 10 1.58 -7.06 -13.75
N HIS A 11 2.43 -6.94 -14.79
CA HIS A 11 3.81 -6.50 -14.65
C HIS A 11 3.95 -5.08 -14.08
N GLY A 12 3.06 -4.15 -14.43
CA GLY A 12 3.07 -2.79 -13.85
C GLY A 12 2.74 -2.77 -12.36
N ARG A 13 1.86 -3.68 -11.91
CA ARG A 13 1.47 -3.83 -10.51
C ARG A 13 2.59 -4.45 -9.67
N GLU A 14 3.29 -5.44 -10.23
CA GLU A 14 4.47 -6.05 -9.61
C GLU A 14 5.63 -5.06 -9.52
N GLY A 15 5.85 -4.24 -10.55
CA GLY A 15 6.84 -3.16 -10.52
C GLY A 15 6.53 -2.07 -9.48
N ALA A 16 5.26 -1.66 -9.35
CA ALA A 16 4.84 -0.72 -8.32
C ALA A 16 5.00 -1.30 -6.89
N LEU A 17 4.75 -2.60 -6.73
CA LEU A 17 4.96 -3.30 -5.45
C LEU A 17 6.44 -3.41 -5.11
N ALA A 18 7.28 -3.74 -6.09
CA ALA A 18 8.73 -3.76 -5.92
C ALA A 18 9.27 -2.38 -5.52
N ALA A 19 8.83 -1.31 -6.19
CA ALA A 19 9.24 0.05 -5.88
C ALA A 19 8.79 0.50 -4.48
N LEU A 20 7.55 0.19 -4.07
CA LEU A 20 7.07 0.52 -2.73
C LEU A 20 7.78 -0.29 -1.64
N ASN A 21 8.09 -1.56 -1.89
CA ASN A 21 8.90 -2.35 -0.96
C ASN A 21 10.33 -1.80 -0.86
N GLU A 22 10.95 -1.42 -1.98
CA GLU A 22 12.29 -0.82 -1.99
C GLU A 22 12.32 0.46 -1.14
N VAL A 23 11.36 1.37 -1.35
CA VAL A 23 11.20 2.61 -0.57
C VAL A 23 10.90 2.31 0.90
N ALA A 24 10.08 1.30 1.21
CA ALA A 24 9.77 0.90 2.58
C ALA A 24 11.00 0.34 3.33
N THR A 25 11.92 -0.29 2.60
CA THR A 25 13.18 -0.81 3.15
C THR A 25 14.33 0.19 3.11
N ASP A 26 14.11 1.36 2.51
CA ASP A 26 15.14 2.40 2.40
C ASP A 26 15.49 2.95 3.80
N PRO A 27 16.77 2.92 4.19
CA PRO A 27 17.19 3.32 5.53
C PRO A 27 16.95 4.80 5.83
N GLU A 28 16.89 5.67 4.83
CA GLU A 28 16.56 7.08 4.98
C GLU A 28 15.06 7.27 5.24
N VAL A 29 14.20 6.52 4.54
CA VAL A 29 12.75 6.50 4.77
C VAL A 29 12.42 5.94 6.15
N VAL A 30 13.01 4.81 6.52
CA VAL A 30 12.86 4.23 7.87
C VAL A 30 13.31 5.21 8.95
N LYS A 31 14.38 5.98 8.71
CA LYS A 31 14.86 7.01 9.63
C LYS A 31 13.90 8.22 9.71
N GLN A 32 13.25 8.59 8.62
CA GLN A 32 12.38 9.76 8.53
C GLN A 32 10.98 9.50 9.11
N PHE A 33 10.45 8.28 8.93
CA PHE A 33 9.12 7.87 9.38
C PHE A 33 9.15 6.96 10.63
N GLY A 34 10.35 6.56 11.07
CA GLY A 34 10.59 5.88 12.34
C GLY A 34 9.87 4.53 12.46
N THR A 35 9.48 4.20 13.69
CA THR A 35 8.82 2.93 14.05
C THR A 35 7.52 2.69 13.27
N ALA A 36 6.85 3.75 12.82
CA ALA A 36 5.62 3.65 12.03
C ALA A 36 5.86 3.00 10.66
N ALA A 37 6.99 3.28 10.01
CA ALA A 37 7.34 2.62 8.75
C ALA A 37 7.66 1.13 8.94
N GLY A 38 8.28 0.77 10.07
CA GLY A 38 8.55 -0.63 10.43
C GLY A 38 7.31 -1.44 10.86
N ALA A 39 6.17 -0.77 11.09
CA ALA A 39 4.93 -1.41 11.51
C ALA A 39 3.98 -1.73 10.32
N PHE A 40 4.31 -1.23 9.13
CA PHE A 40 3.65 -1.64 7.90
C PHE A 40 4.14 -3.03 7.48
N GLU A 41 3.19 -3.87 7.09
CA GLU A 41 3.45 -5.19 6.54
C GLU A 41 3.34 -5.17 5.01
N PRO A 42 4.00 -6.09 4.29
CA PRO A 42 3.94 -6.16 2.82
C PRO A 42 2.52 -6.13 2.24
N GLU A 43 1.56 -6.70 2.97
CA GLU A 43 0.13 -6.74 2.61
C GLU A 43 -0.51 -5.34 2.57
N ASP A 44 -0.05 -4.40 3.40
CA ASP A 44 -0.59 -3.03 3.40
C ASP A 44 -0.21 -2.28 2.12
N TYR A 45 1.04 -2.49 1.67
CA TYR A 45 1.52 -1.93 0.42
C TYR A 45 0.78 -2.52 -0.78
N GLN A 46 0.48 -3.82 -0.76
CA GLN A 46 -0.36 -4.46 -1.77
C GLN A 46 -1.78 -3.85 -1.81
N GLN A 47 -2.39 -3.61 -0.65
CA GLN A 47 -3.70 -2.98 -0.55
C GLN A 47 -3.68 -1.53 -1.06
N LEU A 48 -2.64 -0.76 -0.73
CA LEU A 48 -2.40 0.60 -1.24
C LEU A 48 -2.32 0.63 -2.77
N ILE A 49 -1.53 -0.26 -3.37
CA ILE A 49 -1.39 -0.36 -4.83
C ILE A 49 -2.70 -0.79 -5.46
N ALA A 50 -3.39 -1.77 -4.87
CA ALA A 50 -4.66 -2.23 -5.39
C ALA A 50 -5.72 -1.13 -5.37
N LEU A 51 -5.73 -0.30 -4.33
CA LEU A 51 -6.58 0.87 -4.23
C LEU A 51 -6.22 1.92 -5.29
N ALA A 52 -4.94 2.28 -5.42
CA ALA A 52 -4.48 3.24 -6.42
C ALA A 52 -4.82 2.78 -7.84
N TRP A 53 -4.62 1.50 -8.15
CA TRP A 53 -4.94 0.93 -9.47
C TRP A 53 -6.44 0.91 -9.75
N ARG A 54 -7.26 0.61 -8.74
CA ARG A 54 -8.73 0.61 -8.86
C ARG A 54 -9.26 1.98 -9.21
N HIS A 55 -8.66 3.04 -8.68
CA HIS A 55 -9.10 4.42 -8.87
C HIS A 55 -8.25 5.19 -9.90
N GLN A 56 -7.35 4.53 -10.65
CA GLN A 56 -6.41 5.24 -11.55
C GLN A 56 -7.13 6.01 -12.68
N PHE A 57 -8.31 5.55 -13.08
CA PHE A 57 -9.16 6.15 -14.11
C PHE A 57 -10.44 6.77 -13.53
N ASP A 58 -10.58 6.83 -12.21
CA ASP A 58 -11.71 7.52 -11.57
C ASP A 58 -11.46 9.03 -11.63
N ASP A 59 -12.35 9.77 -12.29
CA ASP A 59 -12.35 11.23 -12.24
C ASP A 59 -12.68 11.76 -10.82
N ASP A 60 -13.41 10.97 -10.02
CA ASP A 60 -13.81 11.34 -8.66
C ASP A 60 -12.78 10.90 -7.61
N ARG A 61 -11.86 11.82 -7.31
CA ARG A 61 -10.85 11.67 -6.26
C ARG A 61 -11.45 11.53 -4.85
N THR A 62 -12.73 11.83 -4.66
CA THR A 62 -13.40 11.71 -3.35
C THR A 62 -13.53 10.27 -2.92
N LYS A 63 -13.86 9.36 -3.85
CA LYS A 63 -13.96 7.92 -3.58
C LYS A 63 -12.60 7.34 -3.18
N PHE A 64 -11.56 7.67 -3.94
CA PHE A 64 -10.18 7.29 -3.60
C PHE A 64 -9.79 7.78 -2.20
N LYS A 65 -10.04 9.06 -1.89
CA LYS A 65 -9.69 9.62 -0.56
C LYS A 65 -10.46 8.95 0.58
N ARG A 66 -11.73 8.62 0.38
CA ARG A 66 -12.55 7.93 1.38
C ARG A 66 -11.99 6.54 1.65
N ASP A 67 -11.75 5.78 0.60
CA ASP A 67 -11.28 4.40 0.70
C ASP A 67 -9.82 4.35 1.21
N LEU A 68 -9.00 5.36 0.89
CA LEU A 68 -7.65 5.55 1.44
C LEU A 68 -7.69 5.83 2.95
N ARG A 69 -8.62 6.66 3.42
CA ARG A 69 -8.80 6.91 4.86
C ARG A 69 -9.23 5.65 5.62
N ALA A 70 -10.13 4.85 5.02
CA ALA A 70 -10.54 3.58 5.61
C ALA A 70 -9.35 2.60 5.72
N LEU A 71 -8.52 2.52 4.68
CA LEU A 71 -7.30 1.71 4.71
C LEU A 71 -6.31 2.21 5.78
N GLN A 72 -6.10 3.53 5.86
CA GLN A 72 -5.24 4.13 6.88
C GLN A 72 -5.73 3.82 8.30
N GLU A 73 -7.03 3.94 8.55
CA GLU A 73 -7.64 3.61 9.86
C GLU A 73 -7.43 2.14 10.21
N HIS A 74 -7.65 1.23 9.26
CA HIS A 74 -7.44 -0.21 9.46
C HIS A 74 -5.99 -0.53 9.81
N VAL A 75 -5.02 0.00 9.05
CA VAL A 75 -3.59 -0.20 9.32
C VAL A 75 -3.20 0.41 10.66
N SER A 76 -3.71 1.59 10.99
CA SER A 76 -3.43 2.27 12.26
C SER A 76 -3.95 1.46 13.45
N GLN A 77 -5.19 0.95 13.37
CA GLN A 77 -5.77 0.12 14.42
C GLN A 77 -4.97 -1.17 14.63
N ARG A 78 -4.59 -1.87 13.54
CA ARG A 78 -3.79 -3.09 13.64
C ARG A 78 -2.41 -2.83 14.27
N ILE A 79 -1.77 -1.71 13.92
CA ILE A 79 -0.48 -1.32 14.50
C ILE A 79 -0.63 -1.05 16.00
N LEU A 80 -1.69 -0.32 16.39
CA LEU A 80 -2.00 -0.03 17.80
C LEU A 80 -2.30 -1.30 18.59
N ASP A 81 -3.18 -2.17 18.09
CA ASP A 81 -3.53 -3.45 18.76
C ASP A 81 -2.28 -4.30 19.04
N ARG A 82 -1.32 -4.32 18.10
CA ARG A 82 -0.06 -5.07 18.25
C ARG A 82 0.89 -4.42 19.25
N ALA A 83 0.91 -3.09 19.33
CA ALA A 83 1.67 -2.37 20.33
C ALA A 83 1.12 -2.66 21.74
N GLU A 84 -0.21 -2.65 21.90
CA GLU A 84 -0.90 -2.97 23.16
C GLU A 84 -0.67 -4.43 23.61
N LEU A 85 -0.53 -5.37 22.66
CA LEU A 85 -0.22 -6.78 22.96
C LEU A 85 1.25 -7.05 23.33
N SER A 86 2.14 -6.07 23.15
CA SER A 86 3.58 -6.21 23.39
C SER A 86 4.03 -5.59 24.73
N GLU A 87 3.10 -4.99 25.49
CA GLU A 87 3.28 -4.49 26.87
C GLU A 87 2.87 -5.54 27.92
#